data_AF-A0A661Z0E8-F1
#
_entry.id   AF-A0A661Z0E8-F1
#
_cell.length_a   1.000
_cell.length_b   1.000
_cell.length_c   1.000
_cell.angle_alpha   90.00
_cell.angle_beta   90.00
_cell.angle_gamma   90.00
#
_symmetry.space_group_name_H-M   'P 1'
#
loop_
_entity.id
_entity.type
_entity.pdbx_description
1 polymer ?
#
loop_
_entity_poly.entity_id
_entity_poly.type
_entity_poly.pdbx_seq_one_letter_code
_entity_poly.pdbx_strand_id
1 'polypeptide(L)'
;SDSRGGTQLGESQANGHNAYIMRKMAALANYKNVDFFQFTGDMINGYKSDKEQMRFEYTNWLRTMSPYFRSMPLNVGMGNHEAFLKNYGDEKKYLSVDNFPFETESAEAVFGEFFENNNNGPESEDGSIYDPNKNETDFPSYKKNVYSYTYGNTAMIVMNSNYWYTPNQNIIPQIGGNVHGYIMDNQLKWLKTQINNYENDKNIKHVFVSIHTPAFPNGGHSHNDMWYKGDNKVRPYVAGKAVDKGIIERRDEFLDILVNQSTKFRILLTGDEHNYTRLTIDNNSEIYPENWKGKRISFKRPFIQIVDGAAGAPYYAEEKLPWSNNLNKFSAQFALVIFQIEGEHISIEVYNPDTLELIEKLQLI
;
A
#
# COMPACT_ATOMS: atom_id res chain seq x y z
N SER A 1 -8.91 -1.17 -0.98
CA SER A 1 -7.93 -0.46 -1.84
C SER A 1 -8.41 -0.54 -3.28
N ASP A 2 -7.79 0.22 -4.17
CA ASP A 2 -8.01 0.23 -5.62
C ASP A 2 -9.47 0.42 -6.06
N SER A 3 -9.82 1.70 -6.18
CA SER A 3 -11.11 2.15 -6.69
C SER A 3 -11.02 2.72 -8.08
N ARG A 4 -10.01 2.39 -8.87
CA ARG A 4 -9.81 3.02 -10.18
C ARG A 4 -10.99 2.81 -11.10
N GLY A 5 -11.13 3.75 -12.03
CA GLY A 5 -12.18 3.70 -13.03
C GLY A 5 -12.05 2.46 -13.90
N GLY A 6 -12.86 1.44 -13.62
CA GLY A 6 -12.99 0.25 -14.47
C GLY A 6 -13.64 0.57 -15.82
N THR A 7 -13.84 -0.46 -16.65
CA THR A 7 -14.43 -0.37 -18.00
C THR A 7 -15.95 -0.11 -18.03
N GLN A 8 -16.51 0.35 -16.92
CA GLN A 8 -17.96 0.51 -16.74
C GLN A 8 -18.44 1.87 -17.28
N LEU A 9 -19.71 1.95 -17.69
CA LEU A 9 -20.31 3.14 -18.34
C LEU A 9 -20.30 4.36 -17.41
N GLY A 10 -20.33 5.57 -17.99
CA GLY A 10 -20.06 6.86 -17.34
C GLY A 10 -20.87 7.24 -16.08
N GLU A 11 -21.90 6.49 -15.70
CA GLU A 11 -22.60 6.63 -14.41
C GLU A 11 -21.82 6.05 -13.21
N SER A 12 -20.83 5.21 -13.49
CA SER A 12 -20.00 4.50 -12.50
C SER A 12 -18.55 4.98 -12.49
N GLN A 13 -18.03 5.47 -13.62
CA GLN A 13 -16.67 6.02 -13.75
C GLN A 13 -16.69 7.55 -13.65
N ALA A 14 -16.52 8.09 -12.44
CA ALA A 14 -16.61 9.54 -12.19
C ALA A 14 -15.28 10.27 -12.43
N ASN A 15 -14.64 9.99 -13.57
CA ASN A 15 -13.32 10.47 -14.00
C ASN A 15 -12.26 10.37 -12.88
N GLY A 16 -11.66 9.17 -12.77
CA GLY A 16 -10.64 8.84 -11.78
C GLY A 16 -10.96 7.52 -11.05
N HIS A 17 -12.22 7.29 -10.70
CA HIS A 17 -12.57 6.17 -9.83
C HIS A 17 -13.96 5.58 -10.13
N ASN A 18 -14.21 4.40 -9.57
CA ASN A 18 -15.48 3.68 -9.59
C ASN A 18 -16.40 4.20 -8.48
N ALA A 19 -17.14 5.27 -8.78
CA ALA A 19 -18.08 5.88 -7.83
C ALA A 19 -19.30 5.01 -7.51
N TYR A 20 -19.61 4.01 -8.36
CA TYR A 20 -20.72 3.09 -8.10
C TYR A 20 -20.44 2.24 -6.87
N ILE A 21 -19.31 1.52 -6.86
CA ILE A 21 -19.00 0.60 -5.78
C ILE A 21 -18.52 1.32 -4.53
N MET A 22 -17.78 2.43 -4.68
CA MET A 22 -17.28 3.20 -3.53
C MET A 22 -18.40 3.75 -2.65
N ARG A 23 -19.50 4.23 -3.25
CA ARG A 23 -20.69 4.67 -2.48
C ARG A 23 -21.34 3.52 -1.72
N LYS A 24 -21.38 2.32 -2.30
CA LYS A 24 -21.94 1.12 -1.64
C LYS A 24 -21.06 0.64 -0.50
N MET A 25 -19.74 0.64 -0.68
CA MET A 25 -18.78 0.35 0.40
C MET A 25 -18.95 1.33 1.55
N ALA A 26 -19.00 2.63 1.26
CA ALA A 26 -19.18 3.66 2.29
C ALA A 26 -20.55 3.57 2.98
N ALA A 27 -21.62 3.29 2.25
CA ALA A 27 -22.95 3.06 2.81
C ALA A 27 -22.99 1.81 3.71
N LEU A 28 -22.36 0.70 3.28
CA LEU A 28 -22.29 -0.53 4.08
C LEU A 28 -21.46 -0.32 5.35
N ALA A 29 -20.33 0.37 5.27
CA ALA A 29 -19.53 0.71 6.45
C ALA A 29 -20.32 1.54 7.47
N ASN A 30 -21.08 2.55 7.00
CA ASN A 30 -21.98 3.33 7.85
C ASN A 30 -23.10 2.46 8.45
N TYR A 31 -23.75 1.62 7.65
CA TYR A 31 -24.80 0.71 8.13
C TYR A 31 -24.29 -0.26 9.21
N LYS A 32 -23.03 -0.69 9.09
CA LYS A 32 -22.34 -1.56 10.05
C LYS A 32 -21.77 -0.80 11.26
N ASN A 33 -21.99 0.52 11.34
CA ASN A 33 -21.48 1.40 12.41
C ASN A 33 -19.96 1.28 12.59
N VAL A 34 -19.22 1.25 11.49
CA VAL A 34 -17.75 1.24 11.53
C VAL A 34 -17.24 2.53 12.18
N ASP A 35 -16.25 2.40 13.06
CA ASP A 35 -15.67 3.54 13.79
C ASP A 35 -14.74 4.42 12.95
N PHE A 36 -13.95 3.80 12.06
CA PHE A 36 -13.06 4.48 11.11
C PHE A 36 -12.85 3.62 9.87
N PHE A 37 -12.49 4.25 8.75
CA PHE A 37 -12.23 3.59 7.49
C PHE A 37 -10.77 3.77 7.07
N GLN A 38 -10.12 2.70 6.62
CA GLN A 38 -8.76 2.73 6.05
C GLN A 38 -8.83 2.35 4.56
N PHE A 39 -8.30 3.20 3.67
CA PHE A 39 -8.18 2.93 2.24
C PHE A 39 -6.71 2.89 1.82
N THR A 40 -6.21 1.72 1.41
CA THR A 40 -4.77 1.41 1.26
C THR A 40 -4.12 1.89 -0.07
N GLY A 41 -4.70 2.89 -0.74
CA GLY A 41 -4.17 3.46 -1.99
C GLY A 41 -4.92 3.04 -3.25
N ASP A 42 -4.54 3.65 -4.37
CA ASP A 42 -5.20 3.63 -5.68
C ASP A 42 -6.63 4.16 -5.64
N MET A 43 -6.75 5.40 -5.21
CA MET A 43 -8.04 6.09 -5.18
C MET A 43 -8.47 6.50 -6.58
N ILE A 44 -7.51 6.92 -7.40
CA ILE A 44 -7.73 7.57 -8.71
C ILE A 44 -7.02 6.82 -9.83
N ASN A 45 -7.33 7.13 -11.10
CA ASN A 45 -6.73 6.49 -12.25
C ASN A 45 -5.25 6.84 -12.41
N GLY A 46 -4.81 7.98 -11.90
CA GLY A 46 -3.39 8.19 -11.66
C GLY A 46 -2.51 8.29 -12.89
N TYR A 47 -1.20 8.16 -12.64
CA TYR A 47 -0.13 8.22 -13.65
C TYR A 47 -0.23 9.48 -14.52
N LYS A 48 -0.53 10.62 -13.90
CA LYS A 48 -0.76 11.88 -14.61
C LYS A 48 0.53 12.64 -14.78
N SER A 49 0.61 13.43 -15.84
CA SER A 49 1.60 14.49 -16.00
C SER A 49 0.99 15.90 -16.00
N ASP A 50 -0.33 15.99 -15.87
CA ASP A 50 -1.08 17.24 -15.66
C ASP A 50 -1.62 17.28 -14.23
N LYS A 51 -1.14 18.25 -13.45
CA LYS A 51 -1.51 18.42 -12.04
C LYS A 51 -2.99 18.73 -11.88
N GLU A 52 -3.59 19.52 -12.78
CA GLU A 52 -5.01 19.87 -12.69
C GLU A 52 -5.90 18.66 -13.01
N GLN A 53 -5.46 17.77 -13.91
CA GLN A 53 -6.15 16.51 -14.13
C GLN A 53 -6.12 15.63 -12.88
N MET A 54 -4.98 15.50 -12.22
CA MET A 54 -4.85 14.71 -11.00
C MET A 54 -5.69 15.29 -9.84
N ARG A 55 -5.65 16.62 -9.66
CA ARG A 55 -6.51 17.37 -8.72
C ARG A 55 -8.00 17.12 -8.97
N PHE A 56 -8.40 17.07 -10.24
CA PHE A 56 -9.78 16.78 -10.61
C PHE A 56 -10.20 15.36 -10.22
N GLU A 57 -9.35 14.35 -10.46
CA GLU A 57 -9.63 12.97 -10.05
C GLU A 57 -9.77 12.86 -8.51
N TYR A 58 -8.87 13.46 -7.73
CA TYR A 58 -8.99 13.48 -6.27
C TYR A 58 -10.25 14.20 -5.79
N THR A 59 -10.58 15.33 -6.40
CA THR A 59 -11.80 16.08 -6.08
C THR A 59 -13.05 15.21 -6.29
N ASN A 60 -13.11 14.45 -7.37
CA ASN A 60 -14.24 13.56 -7.65
C ASN A 60 -14.32 12.39 -6.69
N TRP A 61 -13.17 11.81 -6.32
CA TRP A 61 -13.10 10.75 -5.32
C TRP A 61 -13.62 11.24 -3.96
N LEU A 62 -13.12 12.39 -3.48
CA LEU A 62 -13.59 13.01 -2.23
C LEU A 62 -15.07 13.39 -2.28
N ARG A 63 -15.58 13.91 -3.39
CA ARG A 63 -17.02 14.18 -3.56
C ARG A 63 -17.89 12.93 -3.47
N THR A 64 -17.36 11.79 -3.91
CA THR A 64 -18.06 10.50 -3.82
C THR A 64 -18.09 9.98 -2.40
N MET A 65 -16.98 10.12 -1.68
CA MET A 65 -16.81 9.58 -0.34
C MET A 65 -17.42 10.49 0.73
N SER A 66 -17.15 11.80 0.68
CA SER A 66 -17.47 12.76 1.75
C SER A 66 -18.91 12.75 2.28
N PRO A 67 -19.99 12.43 1.51
CA PRO A 67 -21.33 12.31 2.07
C PRO A 67 -21.45 11.26 3.19
N TYR A 68 -20.57 10.27 3.21
CA TYR A 68 -20.58 9.13 4.14
C TYR A 68 -19.58 9.26 5.29
N PHE A 69 -18.57 10.14 5.17
CA PHE A 69 -17.48 10.25 6.14
C PHE A 69 -17.53 11.53 6.98
N ARG A 70 -18.69 12.20 7.04
CA ARG A 70 -18.88 13.37 7.91
C ARG A 70 -18.64 13.04 9.40
N SER A 71 -18.98 11.82 9.82
CA SER A 71 -18.91 11.37 11.22
C SER A 71 -18.00 10.16 11.43
N MET A 72 -17.36 9.64 10.37
CA MET A 72 -16.47 8.49 10.43
C MET A 72 -15.11 8.91 9.83
N PRO A 73 -14.01 8.90 10.60
CA PRO A 73 -12.69 9.22 10.09
C PRO A 73 -12.32 8.34 8.90
N LEU A 74 -11.84 8.97 7.83
CA LEU A 74 -11.33 8.32 6.63
C LEU A 74 -9.82 8.51 6.56
N ASN A 75 -9.08 7.42 6.71
CA ASN A 75 -7.63 7.37 6.60
C ASN A 75 -7.27 6.76 5.25
N VAL A 76 -6.29 7.34 4.56
CA VAL A 76 -5.90 6.91 3.21
C VAL A 76 -4.38 6.76 3.10
N GLY A 77 -3.93 5.77 2.33
CA GLY A 77 -2.53 5.59 1.92
C GLY A 77 -2.34 5.89 0.44
N MET A 78 -1.09 5.90 -0.03
CA MET A 78 -0.74 6.05 -1.45
C MET A 78 -0.44 4.69 -2.09
N GLY A 79 -0.99 4.47 -3.27
CA GLY A 79 -0.66 3.41 -4.21
C GLY A 79 0.08 3.92 -5.44
N ASN A 80 0.30 3.04 -6.41
CA ASN A 80 1.05 3.41 -7.62
C ASN A 80 0.24 4.34 -8.54
N HIS A 81 -1.09 4.32 -8.45
CA HIS A 81 -1.94 5.27 -9.15
C HIS A 81 -2.06 6.62 -8.45
N GLU A 82 -1.42 6.83 -7.30
CA GLU A 82 -1.14 8.19 -6.84
C GLU A 82 0.11 8.80 -7.51
N ALA A 83 0.73 8.12 -8.50
CA ALA A 83 1.87 8.65 -9.24
C ALA A 83 1.55 9.92 -10.04
N PHE A 84 2.39 10.94 -9.85
CA PHE A 84 2.44 12.17 -10.64
C PHE A 84 3.81 12.28 -11.31
N LEU A 85 3.82 12.24 -12.63
CA LEU A 85 5.00 11.91 -13.41
C LEU A 85 5.45 13.04 -14.30
N LYS A 86 6.76 13.25 -14.34
CA LYS A 86 7.40 14.07 -15.37
C LYS A 86 7.85 13.18 -16.50
N ASN A 87 7.19 13.34 -17.64
CA ASN A 87 7.45 12.56 -18.85
C ASN A 87 8.39 13.31 -19.79
N TYR A 88 9.41 12.61 -20.29
CA TYR A 88 10.36 13.12 -21.28
C TYR A 88 10.29 12.26 -22.52
N GLY A 89 10.26 12.86 -23.70
CA GLY A 89 10.21 12.14 -24.98
C GLY A 89 8.84 12.19 -25.65
N ASP A 90 8.57 11.23 -26.54
CA ASP A 90 7.31 11.12 -27.28
C ASP A 90 6.46 9.94 -26.78
N GLU A 91 5.22 9.84 -27.27
CA GLU A 91 4.27 8.79 -26.86
C GLU A 91 4.79 7.35 -27.06
N LYS A 92 5.76 7.14 -27.95
CA LYS A 92 6.33 5.81 -28.26
C LYS A 92 7.63 5.54 -27.51
N LYS A 93 8.33 6.59 -27.10
CA LYS A 93 9.62 6.55 -26.40
C LYS A 93 9.64 7.67 -25.37
N TYR A 94 9.07 7.37 -24.20
CA TYR A 94 9.14 8.27 -23.06
C TYR A 94 9.92 7.66 -21.89
N LEU A 95 10.51 8.54 -21.10
CA LEU A 95 11.03 8.28 -19.77
C LEU A 95 10.12 8.99 -18.77
N SER A 96 9.76 8.30 -17.70
CA SER A 96 8.96 8.88 -16.62
C SER A 96 9.74 8.79 -15.33
N VAL A 97 9.73 9.88 -14.57
CA VAL A 97 10.21 9.93 -13.19
C VAL A 97 9.13 10.61 -12.35
N ASP A 98 9.20 10.44 -11.03
CA ASP A 98 8.41 11.26 -10.12
C ASP A 98 8.63 12.75 -10.41
N ASN A 99 7.56 13.51 -10.37
CA ASN A 99 7.60 14.90 -10.79
C ASN A 99 8.27 15.78 -9.72
N PHE A 100 8.83 16.90 -10.16
CA PHE A 100 9.68 17.76 -9.34
C PHE A 100 9.61 19.21 -9.84
N PRO A 101 9.83 20.22 -8.97
CA PRO A 101 10.48 20.16 -7.64
C PRO A 101 9.65 19.42 -6.57
N PHE A 102 10.31 18.61 -5.73
CA PHE A 102 9.62 17.67 -4.86
C PHE A 102 8.74 18.30 -3.78
N GLU A 103 9.05 19.52 -3.34
CA GLU A 103 8.26 20.24 -2.34
C GLU A 103 6.84 20.59 -2.83
N THR A 104 6.64 20.75 -4.14
CA THR A 104 5.38 21.28 -4.70
C THR A 104 4.79 20.43 -5.82
N GLU A 105 5.61 19.66 -6.53
CA GLU A 105 5.23 18.98 -7.76
C GLU A 105 5.50 17.47 -7.73
N SER A 106 5.85 16.86 -6.59
CA SER A 106 5.89 15.38 -6.50
C SER A 106 4.49 14.78 -6.32
N ALA A 107 4.38 13.48 -6.55
CA ALA A 107 3.18 12.71 -6.22
C ALA A 107 2.70 12.95 -4.77
N GLU A 108 3.63 12.91 -3.82
CA GLU A 108 3.39 13.11 -2.39
C GLU A 108 2.94 14.55 -2.07
N ALA A 109 3.54 15.54 -2.73
CA ALA A 109 3.17 16.94 -2.56
C ALA A 109 1.72 17.18 -3.00
N VAL A 110 1.34 16.70 -4.19
CA VAL A 110 -0.03 16.83 -4.71
C VAL A 110 -1.02 16.05 -3.84
N PHE A 111 -0.66 14.83 -3.40
CA PHE A 111 -1.48 14.06 -2.47
C PHE A 111 -1.74 14.81 -1.16
N GLY A 112 -0.72 15.44 -0.59
CA GLY A 112 -0.81 16.23 0.65
C GLY A 112 -1.69 17.48 0.55
N GLU A 113 -2.06 17.93 -0.64
CA GLU A 113 -3.03 19.02 -0.86
C GLU A 113 -4.48 18.58 -0.57
N PHE A 114 -4.80 17.29 -0.74
CA PHE A 114 -6.18 16.77 -0.65
C PHE A 114 -6.48 16.02 0.64
N PHE A 115 -5.46 15.41 1.26
CA PHE A 115 -5.66 14.52 2.40
C PHE A 115 -4.92 15.04 3.63
N GLU A 116 -5.69 15.40 4.67
CA GLU A 116 -5.18 15.79 5.99
C GLU A 116 -4.96 14.55 6.88
N ASN A 117 -4.06 13.67 6.46
CA ASN A 117 -3.57 12.58 7.30
C ASN A 117 -2.57 13.10 8.36
N ASN A 118 -2.27 12.27 9.36
CA ASN A 118 -1.27 12.60 10.38
C ASN A 118 0.12 12.90 9.77
N ASN A 119 0.89 13.75 10.44
CA ASN A 119 2.26 14.15 10.05
C ASN A 119 3.33 13.61 11.00
N ASN A 120 3.11 12.42 11.57
CA ASN A 120 4.02 11.78 12.52
C ASN A 120 4.94 10.72 11.89
N GLY A 121 5.02 10.71 10.55
CA GLY A 121 5.97 9.94 9.76
C GLY A 121 7.42 10.41 9.89
N PRO A 122 8.35 9.81 9.14
CA PRO A 122 9.64 10.44 8.86
C PRO A 122 9.43 11.72 8.02
N GLU A 123 10.45 12.57 7.90
CA GLU A 123 10.35 13.80 7.09
C GLU A 123 10.47 13.52 5.58
N SER A 124 11.53 12.81 5.18
CA SER A 124 11.87 12.40 3.81
C SER A 124 13.01 11.35 3.84
N GLU A 125 13.55 10.99 2.68
CA GLU A 125 14.81 10.22 2.56
C GLU A 125 16.08 11.10 2.57
N ASP A 126 15.94 12.42 2.74
CA ASP A 126 17.08 13.32 2.97
C ASP A 126 17.82 12.94 4.26
N GLY A 127 19.13 13.15 4.29
CA GLY A 127 20.02 12.73 5.38
C GLY A 127 20.30 11.22 5.45
N SER A 128 19.73 10.41 4.55
CA SER A 128 20.07 8.99 4.42
C SER A 128 21.52 8.79 3.95
N ILE A 129 22.00 7.55 3.92
CA ILE A 129 23.34 7.25 3.38
C ILE A 129 23.44 7.44 1.86
N TYR A 130 22.29 7.50 1.18
CA TYR A 130 22.18 7.66 -0.26
C TYR A 130 21.89 9.11 -0.68
N ASP A 131 21.60 9.99 0.28
CA ASP A 131 21.39 11.42 0.08
C ASP A 131 22.55 12.05 -0.72
N PRO A 132 22.29 12.48 -1.98
CA PRO A 132 23.30 13.09 -2.84
C PRO A 132 23.86 14.39 -2.26
N ASN A 133 23.02 15.22 -1.65
CA ASN A 133 23.37 16.53 -1.13
C ASN A 133 22.59 16.88 0.14
N LYS A 134 23.24 16.68 1.29
CA LYS A 134 22.71 16.96 2.63
C LYS A 134 22.25 18.40 2.92
N ASN A 135 22.50 19.35 2.01
CA ASN A 135 22.08 20.74 2.16
C ASN A 135 20.92 21.14 1.24
N GLU A 136 20.42 20.20 0.43
CA GLU A 136 19.31 20.40 -0.50
C GLU A 136 18.20 19.39 -0.22
N THR A 137 17.03 19.61 -0.81
CA THR A 137 15.92 18.65 -0.79
C THR A 137 16.04 17.77 -2.03
N ASP A 138 16.51 16.54 -1.82
CA ASP A 138 16.75 15.55 -2.86
C ASP A 138 15.63 14.51 -2.96
N PHE A 139 14.69 14.51 -2.01
CA PHE A 139 13.56 13.60 -2.01
C PHE A 139 12.22 14.26 -1.63
N PRO A 140 11.08 13.69 -2.06
CA PRO A 140 9.76 14.09 -1.59
C PRO A 140 9.58 13.99 -0.07
N SER A 141 8.62 14.74 0.46
CA SER A 141 8.27 14.59 1.88
C SER A 141 7.37 13.37 2.10
N TYR A 142 7.56 12.71 3.24
CA TYR A 142 6.67 11.68 3.76
C TYR A 142 5.44 12.23 4.50
N LYS A 143 5.36 13.55 4.71
CA LYS A 143 4.23 14.20 5.37
C LYS A 143 2.92 13.82 4.69
N LYS A 144 1.92 13.49 5.51
CA LYS A 144 0.57 13.05 5.11
C LYS A 144 0.49 11.72 4.34
N ASN A 145 1.60 11.10 3.93
CA ASN A 145 1.58 9.84 3.16
C ASN A 145 2.25 8.65 3.87
N VAL A 146 3.06 8.90 4.90
CA VAL A 146 3.51 7.88 5.86
C VAL A 146 3.20 8.38 7.27
N TYR A 147 2.43 7.61 8.01
CA TYR A 147 1.94 8.05 9.31
C TYR A 147 1.39 6.89 10.14
N SER A 148 1.10 7.15 11.40
CA SER A 148 0.41 6.20 12.27
C SER A 148 -0.70 6.87 13.06
N TYR A 149 -1.67 6.08 13.50
CA TYR A 149 -2.75 6.53 14.37
C TYR A 149 -3.20 5.39 15.29
N THR A 150 -3.94 5.74 16.33
CA THR A 150 -4.51 4.78 17.27
C THR A 150 -6.01 5.00 17.43
N TYR A 151 -6.75 3.90 17.56
CA TYR A 151 -8.18 3.93 17.92
C TYR A 151 -8.43 2.84 18.96
N GLY A 152 -8.94 3.21 20.13
CA GLY A 152 -9.06 2.29 21.26
C GLY A 152 -7.72 1.65 21.61
N ASN A 153 -7.66 0.32 21.61
CA ASN A 153 -6.44 -0.46 21.87
C ASN A 153 -5.69 -0.90 20.60
N THR A 154 -5.98 -0.27 19.47
CA THR A 154 -5.44 -0.62 18.16
C THR A 154 -4.56 0.50 17.63
N ALA A 155 -3.39 0.14 17.10
CA ALA A 155 -2.54 1.01 16.31
C ALA A 155 -2.59 0.61 14.83
N MET A 156 -2.65 1.61 13.96
CA MET A 156 -2.51 1.47 12.51
C MET A 156 -1.26 2.22 12.08
N ILE A 157 -0.41 1.55 11.30
CA ILE A 157 0.76 2.16 10.63
C ILE A 157 0.46 2.16 9.14
N VAL A 158 0.52 3.33 8.51
CA VAL A 158 0.28 3.52 7.08
C VAL A 158 1.61 3.89 6.41
N MET A 159 1.98 3.12 5.39
CA MET A 159 3.26 3.22 4.69
C MET A 159 3.05 3.53 3.20
N ASN A 160 4.10 4.03 2.55
CA ASN A 160 4.11 4.36 1.13
C ASN A 160 5.13 3.49 0.39
N SER A 161 4.63 2.48 -0.33
CA SER A 161 5.43 1.59 -1.18
C SER A 161 5.65 2.12 -2.60
N ASN A 162 5.14 3.32 -2.90
CA ASN A 162 5.22 4.01 -4.18
C ASN A 162 5.81 5.42 -4.01
N TYR A 163 6.72 5.56 -3.06
CA TYR A 163 7.41 6.80 -2.76
C TYR A 163 8.51 7.09 -3.77
N TRP A 164 8.66 8.33 -4.25
CA TRP A 164 9.68 8.74 -5.22
C TRP A 164 9.73 7.81 -6.46
N TYR A 165 8.53 7.48 -6.95
CA TYR A 165 8.31 6.33 -7.82
C TYR A 165 8.66 6.59 -9.28
N THR A 166 9.47 5.69 -9.86
CA THR A 166 9.75 5.60 -11.29
C THR A 166 9.09 4.32 -11.85
N PRO A 167 8.03 4.42 -12.67
CA PRO A 167 7.23 3.26 -13.08
C PRO A 167 7.99 2.16 -13.83
N ASN A 168 8.96 2.56 -14.66
CA ASN A 168 9.71 1.61 -15.47
C ASN A 168 11.01 1.22 -14.77
N GLN A 169 10.98 0.07 -14.08
CA GLN A 169 12.15 -0.44 -13.36
C GLN A 169 13.40 -0.63 -14.24
N ASN A 170 13.24 -0.89 -15.55
CA ASN A 170 14.36 -1.20 -16.43
C ASN A 170 15.19 0.03 -16.78
N ILE A 171 14.61 1.23 -16.63
CA ILE A 171 15.28 2.51 -16.92
C ILE A 171 15.85 3.19 -15.65
N ILE A 172 15.48 2.72 -14.45
CA ILE A 172 15.95 3.26 -13.18
C ILE A 172 17.48 3.30 -13.08
N PRO A 173 18.25 2.29 -13.53
CA PRO A 173 19.72 2.39 -13.51
C PRO A 173 20.29 3.57 -14.30
N GLN A 174 19.54 4.12 -15.25
CA GLN A 174 19.96 5.24 -16.09
C GLN A 174 19.43 6.59 -15.58
N ILE A 175 18.24 6.64 -14.98
CA ILE A 175 17.56 7.90 -14.63
C ILE A 175 17.31 8.10 -13.13
N GLY A 176 17.55 7.07 -12.32
CA GLY A 176 17.24 7.08 -10.90
C GLY A 176 15.77 6.85 -10.58
N GLY A 177 15.47 6.85 -9.27
CA GLY A 177 14.13 6.66 -8.72
C GLY A 177 13.99 5.39 -7.91
N ASN A 178 12.81 5.26 -7.29
CA ASN A 178 12.40 4.10 -6.55
C ASN A 178 11.55 3.15 -7.42
N VAL A 179 11.64 1.85 -7.15
CA VAL A 179 10.81 0.83 -7.80
C VAL A 179 9.49 0.65 -7.04
N HIS A 180 8.47 0.15 -7.71
CA HIS A 180 7.20 -0.25 -7.10
C HIS A 180 7.44 -1.28 -5.99
N GLY A 181 6.85 -1.08 -4.81
CA GLY A 181 6.96 -2.04 -3.70
C GLY A 181 8.20 -1.88 -2.82
N TYR A 182 9.17 -1.04 -3.18
CA TYR A 182 10.38 -0.89 -2.38
C TYR A 182 10.22 0.20 -1.32
N ILE A 183 10.40 -0.20 -0.06
CA ILE A 183 10.36 0.69 1.11
C ILE A 183 11.76 1.26 1.31
N MET A 184 11.92 2.59 1.31
CA MET A 184 13.23 3.26 1.48
C MET A 184 13.70 3.27 2.96
N ASP A 185 14.95 3.66 3.20
CA ASP A 185 15.68 3.41 4.46
C ASP A 185 15.11 4.20 5.65
N ASN A 186 14.86 5.50 5.49
CA ASN A 186 14.31 6.32 6.57
C ASN A 186 12.88 5.88 6.91
N GLN A 187 12.08 5.51 5.91
CA GLN A 187 10.75 4.94 6.13
C GLN A 187 10.80 3.62 6.92
N LEU A 188 11.70 2.70 6.56
CA LEU A 188 11.86 1.41 7.25
C LEU A 188 12.37 1.60 8.69
N LYS A 189 13.30 2.53 8.89
CA LYS A 189 13.80 2.89 10.22
C LYS A 189 12.68 3.47 11.10
N TRP A 190 11.85 4.35 10.54
CA TRP A 190 10.70 4.91 11.24
C TRP A 190 9.69 3.81 11.61
N LEU A 191 9.38 2.88 10.70
CA LEU A 191 8.52 1.73 10.98
C LEU A 191 9.03 0.95 12.20
N LYS A 192 10.33 0.63 12.23
CA LYS A 192 10.94 -0.06 13.36
C LYS A 192 10.75 0.70 14.68
N THR A 193 10.90 2.03 14.66
CA THR A 193 10.63 2.87 15.84
C THR A 193 9.17 2.80 16.26
N GLN A 194 8.21 2.91 15.33
CA GLN A 194 6.78 2.83 15.66
C GLN A 194 6.40 1.46 16.23
N ILE A 195 6.90 0.38 15.62
CA ILE A 195 6.69 -0.98 16.13
C ILE A 195 7.20 -1.11 17.57
N ASN A 196 8.42 -0.64 17.86
CA ASN A 196 8.97 -0.67 19.20
C ASN A 196 8.14 0.19 20.18
N ASN A 197 7.65 1.35 19.75
CA ASN A 197 6.82 2.21 20.59
C ASN A 197 5.51 1.49 20.97
N TYR A 198 4.80 0.92 19.99
CA TYR A 198 3.55 0.21 20.24
C TYR A 198 3.74 -1.10 21.00
N GLU A 199 4.86 -1.79 20.80
CA GLU A 199 5.22 -2.97 21.60
C GLU A 199 5.30 -2.62 23.09
N ASN A 200 5.86 -1.44 23.41
CA ASN A 200 6.00 -0.97 24.79
C ASN A 200 4.74 -0.27 25.35
N ASP A 201 3.79 0.14 24.51
CA ASP A 201 2.56 0.79 24.95
C ASP A 201 1.53 -0.22 25.50
N LYS A 202 1.26 -0.17 26.80
CA LYS A 202 0.32 -1.09 27.47
C LYS A 202 -1.13 -0.92 27.04
N ASN A 203 -1.49 0.23 26.48
CA ASN A 203 -2.84 0.49 25.98
C ASN A 203 -3.08 -0.12 24.60
N ILE A 204 -2.00 -0.41 23.85
CA ILE A 204 -2.07 -1.04 22.54
C ILE A 204 -1.92 -2.54 22.66
N LYS A 205 -2.85 -3.26 22.03
CA LYS A 205 -2.91 -4.73 21.95
C LYS A 205 -2.73 -5.24 20.53
N HIS A 206 -3.20 -4.47 19.56
CA HIS A 206 -3.17 -4.84 18.16
C HIS A 206 -2.44 -3.79 17.34
N VAL A 207 -1.51 -4.23 16.51
CA VAL A 207 -0.85 -3.40 15.50
C VAL A 207 -1.18 -3.97 14.12
N PHE A 208 -1.76 -3.13 13.29
CA PHE A 208 -1.97 -3.38 11.87
C PHE A 208 -1.03 -2.50 11.06
N VAL A 209 -0.56 -3.01 9.92
CA VAL A 209 0.25 -2.25 8.98
C VAL A 209 -0.45 -2.25 7.64
N SER A 210 -0.69 -1.06 7.10
CA SER A 210 -1.28 -0.81 5.79
C SER A 210 -0.19 -0.30 4.85
N ILE A 211 0.00 -0.99 3.73
CA ILE A 211 0.93 -0.60 2.68
C ILE A 211 0.35 -1.06 1.35
N HIS A 212 0.47 -0.28 0.28
CA HIS A 212 -0.26 -0.58 -0.95
C HIS A 212 0.13 -1.92 -1.58
N THR A 213 1.42 -2.15 -1.79
CA THR A 213 1.90 -3.34 -2.51
C THR A 213 1.98 -4.56 -1.58
N PRO A 214 1.47 -5.74 -1.96
CA PRO A 214 1.64 -6.96 -1.19
C PRO A 214 3.10 -7.41 -1.08
N ALA A 215 3.46 -7.97 0.08
CA ALA A 215 4.74 -8.66 0.24
C ALA A 215 4.77 -9.97 -0.58
N PHE A 216 3.59 -10.58 -0.71
CA PHE A 216 3.33 -11.83 -1.42
C PHE A 216 2.09 -11.68 -2.32
N PRO A 217 2.23 -11.17 -3.56
CA PRO A 217 1.12 -11.10 -4.52
C PRO A 217 0.52 -12.49 -4.81
N ASN A 218 -0.75 -12.60 -5.17
CA ASN A 218 -1.44 -13.84 -5.57
C ASN A 218 -2.34 -13.66 -6.81
N GLY A 219 -2.30 -12.51 -7.44
CA GLY A 219 -3.00 -12.15 -8.68
C GLY A 219 -2.04 -11.50 -9.67
N GLY A 220 -2.47 -10.42 -10.32
CA GLY A 220 -1.83 -9.83 -11.50
C GLY A 220 -0.42 -9.23 -11.31
N HIS A 221 0.14 -9.29 -10.11
CA HIS A 221 1.36 -8.57 -9.72
C HIS A 221 2.57 -9.49 -9.44
N SER A 222 2.59 -10.70 -10.02
CA SER A 222 3.75 -11.61 -9.95
C SER A 222 5.06 -11.03 -10.52
N HIS A 223 4.97 -9.97 -11.32
CA HIS A 223 6.09 -9.36 -12.03
C HIS A 223 6.56 -8.03 -11.45
N ASN A 224 5.97 -7.59 -10.35
CA ASN A 224 6.31 -6.36 -9.63
C ASN A 224 6.08 -6.57 -8.11
N ASP A 225 5.55 -5.58 -7.39
CA ASP A 225 5.42 -5.56 -5.93
C ASP A 225 6.73 -5.92 -5.20
N MET A 226 6.66 -6.66 -4.10
CA MET A 226 7.85 -7.10 -3.38
C MET A 226 8.43 -8.42 -3.94
N TRP A 227 8.10 -8.79 -5.18
CA TRP A 227 8.46 -10.10 -5.74
C TRP A 227 9.25 -10.07 -7.04
N TYR A 228 8.81 -9.34 -8.07
CA TYR A 228 9.49 -9.23 -9.37
C TYR A 228 9.93 -10.58 -9.98
N LYS A 229 9.04 -11.58 -9.99
CA LYS A 229 9.32 -12.96 -10.44
C LYS A 229 10.52 -13.62 -9.73
N GLY A 230 10.84 -13.19 -8.52
CA GLY A 230 12.00 -13.66 -7.78
C GLY A 230 13.31 -12.91 -8.06
N ASP A 231 13.29 -11.82 -8.85
CA ASP A 231 14.50 -11.06 -9.19
C ASP A 231 14.89 -10.03 -8.11
N ASN A 232 15.80 -10.43 -7.22
CA ASN A 232 16.37 -9.53 -6.21
C ASN A 232 17.42 -8.54 -6.74
N LYS A 233 17.65 -8.46 -8.06
CA LYS A 233 18.47 -7.37 -8.62
C LYS A 233 17.70 -6.06 -8.65
N VAL A 234 16.37 -6.14 -8.73
CA VAL A 234 15.48 -4.97 -8.76
C VAL A 234 15.64 -4.16 -7.48
N ARG A 235 15.96 -2.87 -7.64
CA ARG A 235 16.26 -1.94 -6.55
C ARG A 235 16.30 -0.49 -7.03
N PRO A 236 16.15 0.49 -6.11
CA PRO A 236 16.33 1.91 -6.39
C PRO A 236 17.75 2.28 -6.83
N TYR A 237 17.83 3.39 -7.58
CA TYR A 237 19.08 4.05 -7.91
C TYR A 237 19.02 5.52 -7.50
N VAL A 238 19.99 5.96 -6.72
CA VAL A 238 20.12 7.34 -6.23
C VAL A 238 21.43 7.91 -6.72
N ALA A 239 21.39 9.06 -7.42
CA ALA A 239 22.57 9.69 -8.01
C ALA A 239 23.47 8.71 -8.80
N GLY A 240 22.86 7.83 -9.60
CA GLY A 240 23.55 6.84 -10.43
C GLY A 240 24.12 5.64 -9.68
N LYS A 241 23.83 5.50 -8.37
CA LYS A 241 24.27 4.36 -7.55
C LYS A 241 23.07 3.53 -7.11
N ALA A 242 23.18 2.23 -7.31
CA ALA A 242 22.19 1.29 -6.79
C ALA A 242 22.26 1.26 -5.27
N VAL A 243 21.10 1.17 -4.60
CA VAL A 243 21.07 0.88 -3.16
C VAL A 243 21.53 -0.56 -2.88
N ASP A 244 21.93 -0.84 -1.65
CA ASP A 244 22.63 -2.09 -1.31
C ASP A 244 21.71 -3.31 -1.41
N LYS A 245 20.47 -3.16 -0.94
CA LYS A 245 19.49 -4.26 -0.84
C LYS A 245 18.58 -4.31 -2.05
N GLY A 246 18.39 -5.52 -2.57
CA GLY A 246 17.34 -5.82 -3.55
C GLY A 246 15.95 -5.88 -2.92
N ILE A 247 14.93 -5.95 -3.77
CA ILE A 247 13.52 -5.97 -3.34
C ILE A 247 13.17 -7.12 -2.37
N ILE A 248 13.67 -8.33 -2.58
CA ILE A 248 13.41 -9.48 -1.69
C ILE A 248 14.14 -9.31 -0.36
N GLU A 249 15.38 -8.81 -0.37
CA GLU A 249 16.09 -8.53 0.88
C GLU A 249 15.39 -7.41 1.68
N ARG A 250 14.91 -6.37 1.02
CA ARG A 250 14.16 -5.27 1.66
C ARG A 250 12.82 -5.75 2.21
N ARG A 251 12.10 -6.61 1.48
CA ARG A 251 10.89 -7.30 1.96
C ARG A 251 11.20 -8.10 3.23
N ASP A 252 12.30 -8.83 3.26
CA ASP A 252 12.68 -9.61 4.44
C ASP A 252 13.01 -8.70 5.64
N GLU A 253 13.71 -7.57 5.43
CA GLU A 253 13.95 -6.58 6.51
C GLU A 253 12.64 -6.01 7.06
N PHE A 254 11.69 -5.71 6.17
CA PHE A 254 10.35 -5.27 6.52
C PHE A 254 9.58 -6.31 7.34
N LEU A 255 9.54 -7.56 6.88
CA LEU A 255 8.84 -8.64 7.57
C LEU A 255 9.52 -9.03 8.89
N ASP A 256 10.84 -8.89 9.01
CA ASP A 256 11.52 -9.09 10.30
C ASP A 256 11.04 -8.09 11.35
N ILE A 257 10.89 -6.82 10.97
CA ILE A 257 10.36 -5.80 11.87
C ILE A 257 8.94 -6.15 12.32
N LEU A 258 8.05 -6.52 11.40
CA LEU A 258 6.66 -6.81 11.73
C LEU A 258 6.49 -8.09 12.55
N VAL A 259 7.10 -9.18 12.08
CA VAL A 259 6.83 -10.54 12.58
C VAL A 259 7.78 -10.94 13.68
N ASN A 260 9.03 -10.48 13.66
CA ASN A 260 10.03 -10.91 14.63
C ASN A 260 10.25 -9.90 15.76
N GLN A 261 9.97 -8.62 15.54
CA GLN A 261 10.23 -7.56 16.52
C GLN A 261 8.96 -7.08 17.25
N SER A 262 7.76 -7.47 16.80
CA SER A 262 6.51 -7.19 17.51
C SER A 262 5.77 -8.46 17.88
N THR A 263 5.23 -8.54 19.10
CA THR A 263 4.22 -9.55 19.48
C THR A 263 2.80 -9.05 19.24
N LYS A 264 2.63 -7.74 19.02
CA LYS A 264 1.33 -7.08 18.81
C LYS A 264 0.92 -6.93 17.36
N PHE A 265 1.85 -7.10 16.41
CA PHE A 265 1.51 -7.15 14.98
C PHE A 265 0.56 -8.32 14.67
N ARG A 266 -0.52 -8.02 13.95
CA ARG A 266 -1.61 -8.97 13.63
C ARG A 266 -1.71 -9.28 12.14
N ILE A 267 -1.86 -8.27 11.30
CA ILE A 267 -2.15 -8.45 9.86
C ILE A 267 -1.45 -7.36 9.04
N LEU A 268 -0.86 -7.77 7.92
CA LEU A 268 -0.41 -6.88 6.86
C LEU A 268 -1.58 -6.65 5.89
N LEU A 269 -2.05 -5.41 5.79
CA LEU A 269 -3.17 -4.98 4.96
C LEU A 269 -2.63 -4.32 3.69
N THR A 270 -3.04 -4.84 2.53
CA THR A 270 -2.49 -4.42 1.23
C THR A 270 -3.57 -4.27 0.17
N GLY A 271 -3.23 -3.64 -0.94
CA GLY A 271 -4.06 -3.38 -2.11
C GLY A 271 -3.40 -3.90 -3.37
N ASP A 272 -3.31 -3.06 -4.40
CA ASP A 272 -2.72 -3.32 -5.73
C ASP A 272 -3.42 -4.40 -6.54
N GLU A 273 -3.60 -5.60 -5.99
CA GLU A 273 -4.25 -6.69 -6.71
C GLU A 273 -5.77 -6.52 -6.68
N HIS A 274 -6.40 -6.55 -7.85
CA HIS A 274 -7.84 -6.29 -8.02
C HIS A 274 -8.71 -7.52 -7.65
N ASN A 275 -8.50 -8.03 -6.45
CA ASN A 275 -9.20 -9.15 -5.85
C ASN A 275 -9.13 -9.03 -4.30
N TYR A 276 -9.81 -9.95 -3.64
CA TYR A 276 -9.64 -10.19 -2.21
C TYR A 276 -8.87 -11.49 -2.01
N THR A 277 -7.75 -11.43 -1.28
CA THR A 277 -7.05 -12.63 -0.80
C THR A 277 -6.72 -12.59 0.68
N ARG A 278 -6.68 -13.78 1.29
CA ARG A 278 -6.13 -13.99 2.63
C ARG A 278 -5.09 -15.10 2.58
N LEU A 279 -3.88 -14.76 2.99
CA LEU A 279 -2.70 -15.62 2.98
C LEU A 279 -2.16 -15.78 4.40
N THR A 280 -1.75 -16.99 4.76
CA THR A 280 -1.03 -17.25 6.03
C THR A 280 0.37 -17.74 5.74
N ILE A 281 1.37 -16.92 6.08
CA ILE A 281 2.78 -17.22 5.86
C ILE A 281 3.44 -17.68 7.16
N ASP A 282 4.26 -18.71 7.07
CA ASP A 282 5.03 -19.33 8.14
C ASP A 282 6.43 -19.76 7.67
N ASN A 283 7.20 -20.44 8.52
CA ASN A 283 8.55 -20.94 8.16
C ASN A 283 8.53 -22.07 7.11
N ASN A 284 7.38 -22.70 6.85
CA ASN A 284 7.25 -23.78 5.86
C ASN A 284 6.83 -23.24 4.49
N SER A 285 6.45 -21.96 4.42
CA SER A 285 5.97 -21.31 3.21
C SER A 285 7.12 -21.09 2.22
N GLU A 286 6.89 -21.41 0.95
CA GLU A 286 7.86 -21.16 -0.11
C GLU A 286 7.81 -19.69 -0.52
N ILE A 287 8.68 -18.86 0.07
CA ILE A 287 8.69 -17.40 -0.13
C ILE A 287 9.90 -16.87 -0.93
N TYR A 288 10.68 -17.78 -1.52
CA TYR A 288 11.90 -17.48 -2.26
C TYR A 288 11.92 -18.20 -3.61
N PRO A 289 12.62 -17.67 -4.61
CA PRO A 289 12.82 -18.40 -5.86
C PRO A 289 13.66 -19.66 -5.60
N GLU A 290 13.50 -20.70 -6.42
CA GLU A 290 14.20 -21.99 -6.28
C GLU A 290 15.72 -21.82 -6.09
N ASN A 291 16.30 -20.81 -6.76
CA ASN A 291 17.74 -20.58 -6.84
C ASN A 291 18.25 -19.54 -5.82
N TRP A 292 17.49 -19.25 -4.77
CA TRP A 292 17.82 -18.20 -3.80
C TRP A 292 19.15 -18.46 -3.08
N LYS A 293 20.08 -17.49 -3.19
CA LYS A 293 21.41 -17.52 -2.55
C LYS A 293 21.56 -16.55 -1.38
N GLY A 294 20.59 -15.66 -1.19
CA GLY A 294 20.62 -14.68 -0.11
C GLY A 294 20.31 -15.30 1.26
N LYS A 295 20.39 -14.48 2.31
CA LYS A 295 19.92 -14.88 3.63
C LYS A 295 18.41 -15.16 3.56
N ARG A 296 17.96 -16.19 4.27
CA ARG A 296 16.53 -16.48 4.46
C ARG A 296 16.09 -15.95 5.81
N ILE A 297 14.96 -15.27 5.86
CA ILE A 297 14.28 -14.92 7.09
C ILE A 297 13.69 -16.19 7.73
N SER A 298 13.65 -16.20 9.05
CA SER A 298 12.82 -17.13 9.81
C SER A 298 11.84 -16.31 10.64
N PHE A 299 10.59 -16.73 10.65
CA PHE A 299 9.51 -16.07 11.36
C PHE A 299 9.33 -16.67 12.76
N LYS A 300 9.19 -15.83 13.78
CA LYS A 300 8.90 -16.25 15.16
C LYS A 300 7.50 -16.85 15.31
N ARG A 301 6.60 -16.55 14.38
CA ARG A 301 5.21 -17.03 14.33
C ARG A 301 4.67 -16.94 12.90
N PRO A 302 3.61 -17.67 12.55
CA PRO A 302 2.87 -17.39 11.33
C PRO A 302 2.24 -16.00 11.39
N PHE A 303 2.01 -15.39 10.23
CA PHE A 303 1.30 -14.12 10.11
C PHE A 303 0.37 -14.10 8.91
N ILE A 304 -0.57 -13.16 8.93
CA ILE A 304 -1.59 -13.02 7.89
C ILE A 304 -1.27 -11.79 7.03
N GLN A 305 -1.36 -11.96 5.71
CA GLN A 305 -1.50 -10.87 4.76
C GLN A 305 -2.92 -10.91 4.20
N ILE A 306 -3.60 -9.76 4.20
CA ILE A 306 -4.85 -9.56 3.48
C ILE A 306 -4.57 -8.59 2.33
N VAL A 307 -4.92 -9.01 1.12
CA VAL A 307 -4.94 -8.15 -0.07
C VAL A 307 -6.40 -7.82 -0.36
N ASP A 308 -6.72 -6.54 -0.46
CA ASP A 308 -8.06 -6.07 -0.81
C ASP A 308 -7.98 -4.87 -1.76
N GLY A 309 -7.73 -5.14 -3.04
CA GLY A 309 -7.86 -4.19 -4.15
C GLY A 309 -9.22 -4.29 -4.86
N ALA A 310 -10.22 -4.88 -4.21
CA ALA A 310 -11.51 -5.19 -4.83
C ALA A 310 -12.52 -4.03 -4.74
N ALA A 311 -12.08 -2.78 -4.90
CA ALA A 311 -12.92 -1.59 -4.77
C ALA A 311 -13.30 -0.92 -6.10
N GLY A 312 -13.23 -1.65 -7.22
CA GLY A 312 -13.84 -1.22 -8.48
C GLY A 312 -12.94 -1.29 -9.71
N ALA A 313 -11.64 -1.52 -9.53
CA ALA A 313 -10.71 -1.75 -10.62
C ALA A 313 -10.99 -3.04 -11.41
N PRO A 314 -10.47 -3.16 -12.64
CA PRO A 314 -10.66 -4.34 -13.49
C PRO A 314 -10.09 -5.62 -12.86
N TYR A 315 -10.89 -6.64 -12.67
CA TYR A 315 -10.49 -7.87 -11.97
C TYR A 315 -9.17 -8.54 -12.44
N TYR A 316 -8.41 -9.11 -11.47
CA TYR A 316 -7.32 -10.05 -11.71
C TYR A 316 -7.64 -11.47 -11.25
N ALA A 317 -7.40 -12.44 -12.14
CA ALA A 317 -7.43 -13.85 -11.79
C ALA A 317 -6.34 -14.23 -10.78
N GLU A 318 -6.57 -15.32 -10.06
CA GLU A 318 -5.56 -15.96 -9.21
C GLU A 318 -4.37 -16.40 -10.08
N GLU A 319 -3.16 -16.07 -9.64
CA GLU A 319 -1.92 -16.54 -10.24
C GLU A 319 -1.25 -17.60 -9.37
N LYS A 320 -0.59 -18.58 -10.01
CA LYS A 320 0.18 -19.59 -9.30
C LYS A 320 1.58 -19.10 -9.01
N LEU A 321 1.88 -18.94 -7.72
CA LEU A 321 3.13 -18.45 -7.15
C LEU A 321 3.68 -19.43 -6.11
N PRO A 322 4.95 -19.29 -5.68
CA PRO A 322 5.57 -20.24 -4.75
C PRO A 322 4.75 -20.46 -3.46
N TRP A 323 4.17 -19.40 -2.90
CA TRP A 323 3.35 -19.47 -1.68
C TRP A 323 1.86 -19.76 -1.96
N SER A 324 1.43 -20.11 -3.18
CA SER A 324 0.00 -20.35 -3.45
C SER A 324 -0.59 -21.47 -2.59
N ASN A 325 0.22 -22.42 -2.10
CA ASN A 325 -0.25 -23.45 -1.16
C ASN A 325 -0.66 -22.89 0.20
N ASN A 326 -0.26 -21.66 0.52
CA ASN A 326 -0.58 -20.95 1.74
C ASN A 326 -1.85 -20.07 1.61
N LEU A 327 -2.42 -19.98 0.41
CA LEU A 327 -3.61 -19.18 0.12
C LEU A 327 -4.83 -19.78 0.82
N ASN A 328 -5.40 -19.05 1.76
CA ASN A 328 -6.55 -19.52 2.53
C ASN A 328 -7.87 -19.16 1.86
N LYS A 329 -7.92 -18.00 1.20
CA LYS A 329 -9.11 -17.50 0.53
C LYS A 329 -8.72 -16.64 -0.66
N PHE A 330 -9.46 -16.81 -1.75
CA PHE A 330 -9.46 -15.96 -2.93
C PHE A 330 -10.90 -15.59 -3.29
N SER A 331 -11.11 -14.36 -3.72
CA SER A 331 -12.38 -13.90 -4.29
C SER A 331 -12.16 -12.83 -5.34
N ALA A 332 -12.84 -13.00 -6.47
CA ALA A 332 -12.94 -12.05 -7.57
C ALA A 332 -13.99 -10.95 -7.35
N GLN A 333 -14.82 -11.12 -6.33
CA GLN A 333 -15.91 -10.20 -6.05
C GLN A 333 -15.37 -8.89 -5.51
N PHE A 334 -16.17 -7.82 -5.61
CA PHE A 334 -15.95 -6.64 -4.77
C PHE A 334 -15.94 -7.05 -3.30
N ALA A 335 -15.07 -6.45 -2.49
CA ALA A 335 -14.93 -6.82 -1.10
C ALA A 335 -14.78 -5.58 -0.21
N LEU A 336 -15.45 -5.62 0.94
CA LEU A 336 -15.24 -4.73 2.07
C LEU A 336 -14.90 -5.59 3.29
N VAL A 337 -13.69 -5.45 3.80
CA VAL A 337 -13.22 -6.14 5.00
C VAL A 337 -13.56 -5.30 6.24
N ILE A 338 -14.31 -5.88 7.16
CA ILE A 338 -14.72 -5.25 8.42
C ILE A 338 -14.02 -5.98 9.58
N PHE A 339 -13.31 -5.21 10.39
CA PHE A 339 -12.66 -5.67 11.61
C PHE A 339 -13.48 -5.20 12.82
N GLN A 340 -13.82 -6.14 13.70
CA GLN A 340 -14.41 -5.87 15.01
C GLN A 340 -13.40 -6.27 16.08
N ILE A 341 -13.01 -5.32 16.92
CA ILE A 341 -11.94 -5.51 17.90
C ILE A 341 -12.54 -5.36 19.30
N GLU A 342 -12.50 -6.45 20.07
CA GLU A 342 -13.07 -6.55 21.42
C GLU A 342 -12.00 -7.06 22.39
N GLY A 343 -11.33 -6.14 23.09
CA GLY A 343 -10.24 -6.49 23.99
C GLY A 343 -9.10 -7.13 23.21
N GLU A 344 -8.82 -8.42 23.45
CA GLU A 344 -7.78 -9.17 22.73
C GLU A 344 -8.30 -9.87 21.45
N HIS A 345 -9.62 -9.85 21.21
CA HIS A 345 -10.23 -10.61 20.12
C HIS A 345 -10.45 -9.75 18.88
N ILE A 346 -10.16 -10.32 17.71
CA ILE A 346 -10.45 -9.70 16.41
C ILE A 346 -11.39 -10.62 15.64
N SER A 347 -12.59 -10.13 15.34
CA SER A 347 -13.49 -10.77 14.39
C SER A 347 -13.40 -10.06 13.04
N ILE A 348 -13.33 -10.83 11.95
CA ILE A 348 -13.23 -10.31 10.59
C ILE A 348 -14.41 -10.84 9.80
N GLU A 349 -15.14 -9.93 9.16
CA GLU A 349 -16.20 -10.25 8.20
C GLU A 349 -15.92 -9.55 6.88
N VAL A 350 -16.03 -10.28 5.78
CA VAL A 350 -15.78 -9.76 4.43
C VAL A 350 -17.07 -9.84 3.65
N TYR A 351 -17.52 -8.70 3.15
CA TYR A 351 -18.77 -8.59 2.43
C TYR A 351 -18.54 -8.13 1.00
N ASN A 352 -19.32 -8.67 0.07
CA ASN A 352 -19.53 -7.98 -1.18
C ASN A 352 -20.45 -6.77 -0.94
N PRO A 353 -19.97 -5.53 -1.11
CA PRO A 353 -20.78 -4.33 -0.83
C PRO A 353 -21.92 -4.13 -1.84
N ASP A 354 -21.86 -4.79 -3.00
CA ASP A 354 -22.89 -4.72 -4.03
C ASP A 354 -24.08 -5.64 -3.74
N THR A 355 -23.80 -6.87 -3.29
CA THR A 355 -24.80 -7.92 -3.10
C THR A 355 -25.13 -8.22 -1.63
N LEU A 356 -24.32 -7.70 -0.70
CA LEU A 356 -24.33 -8.02 0.74
C LEU A 356 -23.99 -9.48 1.07
N GLU A 357 -23.47 -10.23 0.09
CA GLU A 357 -22.99 -11.60 0.31
C GLU A 357 -21.81 -11.60 1.29
N LEU A 358 -21.84 -12.52 2.27
CA LEU A 358 -20.71 -12.78 3.13
C LEU A 358 -19.70 -13.66 2.38
N ILE A 359 -18.55 -13.08 2.03
CA ILE A 359 -17.45 -13.76 1.32
C ILE A 359 -16.66 -14.63 2.28
N GLU A 360 -16.36 -14.11 3.47
CA GLU A 360 -15.56 -14.78 4.49
C GLU A 360 -15.90 -14.26 5.89
N LYS A 361 -15.76 -15.14 6.88
CA LYS A 361 -15.79 -14.81 8.31
C LYS A 361 -14.71 -15.60 9.05
N LEU A 362 -13.93 -14.94 9.89
CA LEU A 362 -12.91 -15.57 10.73
C LEU A 362 -12.69 -14.82 12.04
N GLN A 363 -12.02 -15.48 12.99
CA GLN A 363 -11.64 -14.92 14.29
C GLN A 363 -10.15 -15.11 14.54
N LEU A 364 -9.52 -14.10 15.14
CA LEU A 364 -8.14 -14.13 15.60
C LEU A 364 -8.10 -13.82 17.11
N ILE A 365 -7.12 -14.41 17.80
CA ILE A 365 -6.80 -14.18 19.22
C ILE A 365 -5.41 -13.55 19.29
#